data_AF-A0A804HK40-F1
#
_entry.id   AF-A0A804HK40-F1
#
_cell.length_a   1.000
_cell.length_b   1.000
_cell.length_c   1.000
_cell.angle_alpha   90.00
_cell.angle_beta   90.00
_cell.angle_gamma   90.00
#
_symmetry.space_group_name_H-M   'P 1'
#
loop_
_entity.id
_entity.type
_entity.pdbx_description
1 polymer ?
#
loop_
_entity_poly.entity_id
_entity_poly.type
_entity_poly.pdbx_seq_one_letter_code
_entity_poly.pdbx_strand_id
1 'polypeptide(L)'
;MAPWPPKGLVPAMLWGLSLFLNLPGPIWLQPSPPPQSSPPPQPHPCHTCRGLVDSFNKGLERTIRDNFGGGNTAWEEENLSKYKDRQQEAPDLFQWLCSDSLKLCCPAGTFGPSCLPCFGPCARCSGPEESNCLQCKKGWALHHLKCVDIDECGTEGANCGADQFCVNTEGSYECRDCAKACLGCMGAGPGRCKKCSPGYQQVGSKCL
;
A
#
# COMPACT_ATOMS: atom_id res chain seq x y z
N MET A 1 66.89 -20.89 5.91
CA MET A 1 67.68 -21.28 7.09
C MET A 1 67.11 -20.62 8.33
N ALA A 2 66.34 -21.38 9.10
CA ALA A 2 66.19 -21.23 10.56
C ALA A 2 65.60 -22.56 11.08
N PRO A 3 66.17 -23.18 12.13
CA PRO A 3 65.94 -24.59 12.44
C PRO A 3 64.73 -24.78 13.37
N TRP A 4 64.05 -25.92 13.23
CA TRP A 4 63.08 -26.41 14.20
C TRP A 4 63.81 -26.90 15.47
N PRO A 5 63.30 -26.64 16.69
CA PRO A 5 63.85 -27.24 17.90
C PRO A 5 63.47 -28.73 17.99
N PRO A 6 64.26 -29.54 18.71
CA PRO A 6 64.23 -31.00 18.62
C PRO A 6 63.08 -31.63 19.41
N LYS A 7 62.66 -32.81 18.95
CA LYS A 7 61.73 -33.70 19.64
C LYS A 7 62.38 -34.22 20.93
N GLY A 8 61.92 -33.71 22.07
CA GLY A 8 62.28 -34.22 23.39
C GLY A 8 61.62 -35.56 23.66
N LEU A 9 62.46 -36.52 24.07
CA LEU A 9 62.16 -37.88 24.46
C LEU A 9 61.28 -37.89 25.73
N VAL A 10 60.13 -38.56 25.70
CA VAL A 10 59.28 -38.76 26.90
C VAL A 10 59.75 -40.03 27.62
N PRO A 11 60.17 -39.98 28.89
CA PRO A 11 60.37 -41.18 29.68
C PRO A 11 59.02 -41.66 30.22
N ALA A 12 58.65 -42.89 29.83
CA ALA A 12 57.57 -43.63 30.47
C ALA A 12 58.08 -44.19 31.81
N MET A 13 57.48 -43.77 32.92
CA MET A 13 57.53 -44.32 34.30
C MET A 13 56.85 -43.23 35.17
N LEU A 14 55.69 -43.39 35.78
CA LEU A 14 55.28 -44.41 36.74
C LEU A 14 53.74 -44.40 36.81
N TRP A 15 53.14 -45.58 36.61
CA TRP A 15 51.76 -45.83 37.02
C TRP A 15 51.78 -46.12 38.52
N GLY A 16 51.27 -45.19 39.33
CA GLY A 16 51.27 -45.35 40.78
C GLY A 16 50.31 -44.39 41.47
N LEU A 17 49.11 -44.91 41.74
CA LEU A 17 48.26 -44.54 42.88
C LEU A 17 48.08 -43.04 43.16
N SER A 18 47.03 -42.47 42.59
CA SER A 18 46.29 -41.39 43.24
C SER A 18 44.81 -41.53 42.96
N LEU A 19 44.20 -42.44 43.73
CA LEU A 19 42.78 -42.40 44.07
C LEU A 19 42.57 -41.20 45.03
N PHE A 20 42.75 -39.98 44.53
CA PHE A 20 42.43 -38.76 45.25
C PHE A 20 41.32 -38.04 44.48
N LEU A 21 40.10 -38.29 44.94
CA LEU A 21 39.00 -37.33 44.97
C LEU A 21 38.65 -36.67 43.62
N ASN A 22 37.78 -37.34 42.86
CA ASN A 22 36.85 -36.65 41.95
C ASN A 22 35.87 -35.82 42.80
N LEU A 23 36.32 -34.71 43.37
CA LEU A 23 35.42 -33.59 43.65
C LEU A 23 35.36 -32.75 42.38
N PRO A 24 34.17 -32.40 41.86
CA PRO A 24 34.07 -31.38 40.83
C PRO A 24 34.73 -30.12 41.38
N GLY A 25 35.83 -29.68 40.75
CA GLY A 25 36.43 -28.39 41.06
C GLY A 25 35.35 -27.29 40.98
N PRO A 26 35.49 -26.18 41.71
CA PRO A 26 34.52 -25.11 41.65
C PRO A 26 34.32 -24.70 40.20
N ILE A 27 33.10 -24.88 39.70
CA ILE A 27 32.67 -24.36 38.40
C ILE A 27 32.81 -22.85 38.51
N TRP A 28 33.86 -22.30 37.94
CA TRP A 28 33.96 -20.87 37.75
C TRP A 28 32.83 -20.49 36.79
N LEU A 29 31.72 -19.96 37.34
CA LEU A 29 30.72 -19.28 36.54
C LEU A 29 31.43 -18.09 35.89
N GLN A 30 31.77 -18.24 34.62
CA GLN A 30 32.19 -17.11 33.80
C GLN A 30 31.00 -16.15 33.73
N PRO A 31 31.18 -14.84 33.99
CA PRO A 31 30.13 -13.87 33.79
C PRO A 31 29.61 -13.96 32.35
N SER A 32 28.29 -13.99 32.19
CA SER A 32 27.64 -13.92 30.88
C SER A 32 28.22 -12.71 30.11
N PRO A 33 28.56 -12.84 28.82
CA PRO A 33 28.93 -11.69 28.04
C PRO A 33 27.80 -10.65 28.12
N PRO A 34 28.13 -9.35 28.26
CA PRO A 34 27.10 -8.31 28.29
C PRO A 34 26.22 -8.44 27.02
N PRO A 35 24.91 -8.17 27.12
CA PRO A 35 24.04 -8.22 25.96
C PRO A 35 24.63 -7.28 24.89
N GLN A 36 25.07 -7.84 23.78
CA GLN A 36 25.56 -7.06 22.66
C GLN A 36 24.40 -6.18 22.21
N SER A 37 24.56 -4.85 22.35
CA SER A 37 23.60 -3.89 21.82
C SER A 37 23.44 -4.17 20.33
N SER A 38 22.24 -4.54 19.91
CA SER A 38 21.91 -4.71 18.50
C SER A 38 22.33 -3.44 17.74
N PRO A 39 22.99 -3.56 16.57
CA PRO A 39 23.30 -2.40 15.75
C PRO A 39 22.02 -1.61 15.46
N PRO A 40 22.11 -0.27 15.32
CA PRO A 40 20.94 0.56 15.05
C PRO A 40 20.20 0.02 13.82
N PRO A 41 18.85 -0.01 13.83
CA PRO A 41 18.09 -0.53 12.71
C PRO A 41 18.48 0.21 11.43
N GLN A 42 19.06 -0.50 10.48
CA GLN A 42 19.35 0.06 9.17
C GLN A 42 18.02 0.34 8.46
N PRO A 43 17.84 1.50 7.80
CA PRO A 43 16.60 1.82 7.11
C PRO A 43 16.33 0.83 5.99
N HIS A 44 15.08 0.35 5.89
CA HIS A 44 14.69 -0.59 4.83
C HIS A 44 14.91 0.04 3.45
N PRO A 45 15.51 -0.67 2.47
CA PRO A 45 15.83 -0.11 1.15
C PRO A 45 14.67 0.56 0.41
N CYS A 46 13.45 0.00 0.54
CA CYS A 46 12.23 0.64 0.01
C CYS A 46 11.97 2.04 0.60
N HIS A 47 12.17 2.23 1.91
CA HIS A 47 11.96 3.52 2.56
C HIS A 47 12.94 4.57 2.07
N THR A 48 14.20 4.17 1.84
CA THR A 48 15.21 5.05 1.25
C THR A 48 14.84 5.45 -0.17
N CYS A 49 14.42 4.49 -1.01
CA CYS A 49 13.97 4.80 -2.38
C CYS A 49 12.75 5.74 -2.38
N ARG A 50 11.76 5.47 -1.51
CA ARG A 50 10.59 6.33 -1.34
C ARG A 50 10.98 7.76 -0.98
N GLY A 51 11.87 7.95 -0.01
CA GLY A 51 12.32 9.29 0.40
C GLY A 51 13.03 10.04 -0.72
N LEU A 52 13.76 9.34 -1.60
CA LEU A 52 14.38 9.93 -2.79
C LEU A 52 13.31 10.38 -3.80
N VAL A 53 12.33 9.53 -4.09
CA VAL A 53 11.21 9.85 -4.99
C VAL A 53 10.38 11.03 -4.46
N ASP A 54 10.03 11.02 -3.17
CA ASP A 54 9.28 12.10 -2.52
C ASP A 54 10.03 13.43 -2.60
N SER A 55 11.35 13.41 -2.38
CA SER A 55 12.20 14.60 -2.48
C SER A 55 12.27 15.15 -3.91
N PHE A 56 12.37 14.26 -4.90
CA PHE A 56 12.36 14.63 -6.30
C PHE A 56 11.02 15.23 -6.73
N ASN A 57 9.90 14.57 -6.42
CA ASN A 57 8.56 15.04 -6.74
C ASN A 57 8.28 16.41 -6.12
N LYS A 58 8.64 16.59 -4.85
CA LYS A 58 8.55 17.89 -4.16
C LYS A 58 9.43 18.96 -4.79
N GLY A 59 10.59 18.59 -5.36
CA GLY A 59 11.43 19.47 -6.15
C GLY A 59 10.75 19.90 -7.45
N LEU A 60 10.22 18.93 -8.20
CA LEU A 60 9.51 19.14 -9.45
C LEU A 60 8.28 20.05 -9.30
N GLU A 61 7.46 19.83 -8.27
CA GLU A 61 6.29 20.67 -7.97
C GLU A 61 6.65 22.14 -7.74
N ARG A 62 7.82 22.42 -7.13
CA ARG A 62 8.29 23.79 -6.94
C ARG A 62 8.66 24.42 -8.27
N THR A 63 9.35 23.68 -9.14
CA THR A 63 9.78 24.13 -10.47
C THR A 63 8.61 24.34 -11.45
N ILE A 64 7.51 23.58 -11.32
CA ILE A 64 6.29 23.81 -12.13
C ILE A 64 5.62 25.14 -11.77
N ARG A 65 5.69 25.57 -10.52
CA ARG A 65 5.09 26.83 -10.06
C ARG A 65 5.94 28.06 -10.42
N ASP A 66 7.22 27.85 -10.68
CA ASP A 66 8.13 28.90 -11.12
C ASP A 66 7.98 29.08 -12.63
N ASN A 67 7.33 30.16 -13.07
CA ASN A 67 7.26 30.53 -14.48
C ASN A 67 8.68 30.82 -15.00
N PHE A 68 9.34 29.86 -15.62
CA PHE A 68 10.56 30.11 -16.40
C PHE A 68 10.18 30.78 -17.73
N GLY A 69 9.63 32.00 -17.64
CA GLY A 69 9.29 32.84 -18.78
C GLY A 69 10.55 33.41 -19.41
N GLY A 70 11.17 32.62 -20.30
CA GLY A 70 12.29 33.05 -21.13
C GLY A 70 11.86 33.36 -22.55
N GLY A 71 11.35 34.58 -22.80
CA GLY A 71 11.28 35.22 -24.13
C GLY A 71 10.24 34.68 -25.13
N ASN A 72 9.36 35.59 -25.59
CA ASN A 72 8.30 35.43 -26.61
C ASN A 72 7.09 34.56 -26.23
N THR A 73 6.44 34.91 -25.11
CA THR A 73 5.17 34.35 -24.62
C THR A 73 4.03 34.28 -25.66
N ALA A 74 3.97 35.21 -26.61
CA ALA A 74 2.89 35.25 -27.59
C ALA A 74 2.95 34.13 -28.65
N TRP A 75 4.14 33.62 -28.99
CA TRP A 75 4.28 32.51 -29.96
C TRP A 75 4.04 31.13 -29.30
N GLU A 76 4.34 31.02 -28.01
CA GLU A 76 4.17 29.79 -27.22
C GLU A 76 2.70 29.51 -26.86
N GLU A 77 1.91 30.54 -26.55
CA GLU A 77 0.50 30.39 -26.16
C GLU A 77 -0.41 29.85 -27.29
N GLU A 78 -0.11 30.17 -28.56
CA GLU A 78 -0.93 29.73 -29.71
C GLU A 78 -0.53 28.33 -30.23
N ASN A 79 0.74 27.92 -30.06
CA ASN A 79 1.27 26.71 -30.70
C ASN A 79 1.55 25.52 -29.76
N LEU A 80 1.65 25.70 -28.44
CA LEU A 80 2.07 24.62 -27.51
C LEU A 80 0.93 23.97 -26.72
N SER A 81 -0.32 24.39 -26.90
CA SER A 81 -1.52 23.77 -26.30
C SER A 81 -1.60 22.27 -26.56
N LYS A 82 -1.02 21.79 -27.68
CA LYS A 82 -1.02 20.37 -28.06
C LYS A 82 0.05 19.52 -27.34
N TYR A 83 1.05 20.14 -26.73
CA TYR A 83 2.13 19.46 -25.98
C TYR A 83 1.93 19.54 -24.47
N LYS A 84 1.18 20.54 -23.99
CA LYS A 84 0.86 20.76 -22.57
C LYS A 84 0.13 19.58 -21.94
N ASP A 85 -0.75 18.93 -22.69
CA ASP A 85 -1.53 17.78 -22.21
C ASP A 85 -0.72 16.47 -22.18
N ARG A 86 0.42 16.40 -22.91
CA ARG A 86 1.28 15.20 -22.95
C ARG A 86 2.23 15.09 -21.75
N GLN A 87 2.44 16.18 -21.00
CA GLN A 87 3.32 16.21 -19.82
C GLN A 87 2.60 15.91 -18.50
N GLN A 88 1.27 15.78 -18.49
CA GLN A 88 0.48 15.68 -17.25
C GLN A 88 0.26 14.25 -16.73
N GLU A 89 0.56 13.23 -17.51
CA GLU A 89 0.66 11.86 -17.00
C GLU A 89 2.12 11.57 -16.65
N ALA A 90 2.61 12.15 -15.55
CA ALA A 90 3.83 11.65 -14.95
C ALA A 90 3.58 10.16 -14.62
N PRO A 91 4.34 9.19 -15.19
CA PRO A 91 4.28 7.83 -14.68
C PRO A 91 4.61 7.89 -13.19
N ASP A 92 3.92 7.10 -12.36
CA ASP A 92 4.19 7.04 -10.92
C ASP A 92 5.69 6.73 -10.72
N LEU A 93 6.48 7.77 -10.44
CA LEU A 93 7.93 7.70 -10.35
C LEU A 93 8.34 6.69 -9.27
N PHE A 94 7.51 6.54 -8.23
CA PHE A 94 7.70 5.53 -7.21
C PHE A 94 7.54 4.12 -7.79
N GLN A 95 6.46 3.88 -8.54
CA GLN A 95 6.24 2.59 -9.21
C GLN A 95 7.38 2.27 -10.17
N TRP A 96 7.72 3.18 -11.08
CA TRP A 96 8.75 2.95 -12.09
C TRP A 96 10.15 2.76 -11.48
N LEU A 97 10.58 3.64 -10.56
CA LEU A 97 11.94 3.59 -10.01
C LEU A 97 12.05 2.53 -8.91
N CYS A 98 11.20 2.61 -7.89
CA CYS A 98 11.37 1.82 -6.68
C CYS A 98 10.85 0.39 -6.82
N SER A 99 9.81 0.17 -7.62
CA SER A 99 9.20 -1.15 -7.80
C SER A 99 9.69 -1.85 -9.06
N ASP A 100 9.61 -1.21 -10.23
CA ASP A 100 9.89 -1.88 -11.51
C ASP A 100 11.40 -1.96 -11.83
N SER A 101 12.11 -0.82 -11.67
CA SER A 101 13.53 -0.70 -12.04
C SER A 101 14.47 -1.26 -10.98
N LEU A 102 14.31 -0.81 -9.72
CA LEU A 102 15.20 -1.18 -8.63
C LEU A 102 14.71 -2.37 -7.80
N LYS A 103 13.42 -2.75 -7.90
CA LYS A 103 12.79 -3.84 -7.14
C LYS A 103 13.05 -3.78 -5.63
N LEU A 104 13.16 -2.56 -5.10
CA LEU A 104 13.34 -2.30 -3.68
C LEU A 104 12.01 -2.30 -2.93
N CYS A 105 10.95 -1.89 -3.63
CA CYS A 105 9.58 -1.82 -3.15
C CYS A 105 8.69 -2.82 -3.90
N CYS A 106 7.58 -3.18 -3.26
CA CYS A 106 6.54 -3.96 -3.91
C CYS A 106 5.46 -3.05 -4.51
N PRO A 107 4.76 -3.50 -5.57
CA PRO A 107 3.62 -2.77 -6.12
C PRO A 107 2.49 -2.59 -5.09
N ALA A 108 1.64 -1.59 -5.30
CA ALA A 108 0.51 -1.32 -4.41
C ALA A 108 -0.39 -2.56 -4.23
N GLY A 109 -0.93 -2.74 -3.02
CA GLY A 109 -1.77 -3.90 -2.69
C GLY A 109 -0.99 -5.20 -2.45
N THR A 110 0.30 -5.13 -2.12
CA THR A 110 1.11 -6.30 -1.73
C THR A 110 1.87 -6.05 -0.42
N PHE A 111 2.39 -7.11 0.19
CA PHE A 111 3.12 -7.07 1.45
C PHE A 111 4.29 -8.07 1.52
N GLY A 112 5.21 -7.82 2.45
CA GLY A 112 6.32 -8.70 2.76
C GLY A 112 7.46 -8.70 1.73
N PRO A 113 8.50 -9.51 1.96
CA PRO A 113 9.70 -9.56 1.10
C PRO A 113 9.44 -10.22 -0.27
N SER A 114 8.35 -10.97 -0.40
CA SER A 114 7.96 -11.66 -1.64
C SER A 114 6.79 -11.00 -2.36
N CYS A 115 6.39 -9.79 -1.93
CA CYS A 115 5.29 -9.04 -2.53
C CYS A 115 4.00 -9.85 -2.69
N LEU A 116 3.60 -10.55 -1.63
CA LEU A 116 2.36 -11.32 -1.63
C LEU A 116 1.15 -10.38 -1.68
N PRO A 117 0.06 -10.74 -2.38
CA PRO A 117 -1.10 -9.86 -2.51
C PRO A 117 -1.83 -9.68 -1.18
N CYS A 118 -2.31 -8.46 -0.95
CA CYS A 118 -3.28 -8.16 0.10
C CYS A 118 -4.66 -8.69 -0.28
N PHE A 119 -5.50 -8.88 0.73
CA PHE A 119 -6.89 -9.28 0.52
C PHE A 119 -7.71 -8.18 -0.19
N GLY A 120 -8.37 -8.54 -1.29
CA GLY A 120 -9.41 -7.79 -2.00
C GLY A 120 -9.39 -6.25 -1.86
N PRO A 121 -10.22 -5.66 -0.99
CA PRO A 121 -10.38 -4.21 -0.81
C PRO A 121 -9.23 -3.51 -0.08
N CYS A 122 -8.22 -4.25 0.40
CA CYS A 122 -7.11 -3.70 1.15
C CYS A 122 -6.02 -3.12 0.24
N ALA A 123 -5.67 -1.85 0.44
CA ALA A 123 -4.58 -1.17 -0.26
C ALA A 123 -3.22 -1.43 0.38
N ARG A 124 -3.18 -1.62 1.71
CA ARG A 124 -1.96 -1.93 2.46
C ARG A 124 -2.26 -2.87 3.62
N CYS A 125 -1.54 -3.99 3.70
CA CYS A 125 -1.76 -5.03 4.69
C CYS A 125 -0.45 -5.46 5.36
N SER A 126 -0.55 -6.07 6.54
CA SER A 126 0.56 -6.76 7.21
C SER A 126 0.59 -8.27 6.91
N GLY A 127 -0.46 -8.79 6.28
CA GLY A 127 -0.68 -10.21 6.06
C GLY A 127 -1.75 -10.46 4.99
N PRO A 128 -1.94 -11.72 4.58
CA PRO A 128 -2.82 -12.08 3.47
C PRO A 128 -4.31 -12.15 3.87
N GLU A 129 -4.60 -12.24 5.17
CA GLU A 129 -5.98 -12.33 5.67
C GLU A 129 -6.69 -10.98 5.67
N GLU A 130 -8.02 -11.01 5.61
CA GLU A 130 -8.88 -9.83 5.63
C GLU A 130 -8.66 -8.93 6.86
N SER A 131 -8.41 -9.53 8.03
CA SER A 131 -8.17 -8.84 9.32
C SER A 131 -6.76 -8.25 9.48
N ASN A 132 -5.91 -8.34 8.45
CA ASN A 132 -4.58 -7.74 8.47
C ASN A 132 -4.52 -6.44 7.66
N CYS A 133 -5.67 -5.83 7.37
CA CYS A 133 -5.69 -4.61 6.60
C CYS A 133 -5.33 -3.38 7.44
N LEU A 134 -4.40 -2.58 6.92
CA LEU A 134 -3.91 -1.34 7.54
C LEU A 134 -4.45 -0.09 6.82
N GLN A 135 -4.87 -0.23 5.57
CA GLN A 135 -5.43 0.84 4.76
C GLN A 135 -6.35 0.28 3.69
N CYS A 136 -7.57 0.78 3.60
CA CYS A 136 -8.52 0.39 2.56
C CYS A 136 -8.34 1.18 1.26
N LYS A 137 -8.77 0.58 0.15
CA LYS A 137 -8.96 1.27 -1.14
C LYS A 137 -10.08 2.32 -1.01
N LYS A 138 -10.16 3.26 -1.96
CA LYS A 138 -11.25 4.24 -2.03
C LYS A 138 -12.60 3.51 -2.19
N GLY A 139 -13.65 4.01 -1.53
CA GLY A 139 -14.97 3.36 -1.48
C GLY A 139 -15.12 2.35 -0.33
N TRP A 140 -14.11 2.22 0.54
CA TRP A 140 -14.11 1.26 1.65
C TRP A 140 -13.70 1.95 2.95
N ALA A 141 -14.36 1.59 4.04
CA ALA A 141 -14.07 2.07 5.39
C ALA A 141 -13.32 1.01 6.20
N LEU A 142 -12.30 1.45 6.94
CA LEU A 142 -11.52 0.56 7.80
C LEU A 142 -12.23 0.36 9.16
N HIS A 143 -12.65 -0.85 9.44
CA HIS A 143 -13.24 -1.26 10.72
C HIS A 143 -12.55 -2.52 11.26
N HIS A 144 -11.96 -2.44 12.44
CA HIS A 144 -11.26 -3.55 13.10
C HIS A 144 -10.26 -4.28 12.18
N LEU A 145 -9.40 -3.52 11.49
CA LEU A 145 -8.42 -4.03 10.51
C LEU A 145 -9.02 -4.77 9.31
N LYS A 146 -10.31 -4.59 9.05
CA LYS A 146 -11.03 -5.08 7.85
C LYS A 146 -11.58 -3.91 7.07
N CYS A 147 -11.71 -4.08 5.76
CA CYS A 147 -12.36 -3.09 4.90
C CYS A 147 -13.80 -3.47 4.66
N VAL A 148 -14.70 -2.60 5.09
CA VAL A 148 -16.14 -2.71 4.85
C VAL A 148 -16.51 -1.73 3.75
N ASP A 149 -17.33 -2.19 2.81
CA ASP A 149 -17.83 -1.35 1.73
C ASP A 149 -18.58 -0.12 2.27
N ILE A 150 -18.36 1.05 1.67
CA ILE A 150 -19.09 2.25 2.04
C ILE A 150 -20.39 2.25 1.23
N ASP A 151 -21.54 2.18 1.92
CA ASP A 151 -22.82 2.35 1.23
C ASP A 151 -23.06 3.82 0.91
N GLU A 152 -22.60 4.27 -0.27
CA GLU A 152 -22.80 5.66 -0.70
C GLU A 152 -24.27 5.98 -0.97
N CYS A 153 -25.10 4.98 -1.27
CA CYS A 153 -26.55 5.15 -1.48
C CYS A 153 -27.34 5.29 -0.18
N GLY A 154 -26.87 4.63 0.90
CA GLY A 154 -27.43 4.73 2.25
C GLY A 154 -26.96 5.96 3.02
N THR A 155 -25.99 6.69 2.48
CA THR A 155 -25.44 7.94 3.03
C THR A 155 -25.70 9.11 2.07
N GLU A 156 -25.38 10.35 2.47
CA GLU A 156 -25.44 11.52 1.56
C GLU A 156 -24.21 11.59 0.62
N GLY A 157 -23.57 10.45 0.34
CA GLY A 157 -22.35 10.35 -0.46
C GLY A 157 -22.58 10.16 -1.96
N ALA A 158 -23.72 9.60 -2.36
CA ALA A 158 -24.04 9.36 -3.76
C ALA A 158 -24.52 10.63 -4.48
N ASN A 159 -23.87 10.98 -5.59
CA ASN A 159 -24.21 12.15 -6.39
C ASN A 159 -24.93 11.75 -7.68
N CYS A 160 -26.15 11.22 -7.55
CA CYS A 160 -27.00 10.85 -8.69
C CYS A 160 -27.92 11.98 -9.15
N GLY A 161 -28.27 11.98 -10.44
CA GLY A 161 -29.23 12.91 -11.02
C GLY A 161 -30.64 12.77 -10.43
N ALA A 162 -31.48 13.80 -10.61
CA ALA A 162 -32.84 13.83 -10.07
C ALA A 162 -33.78 12.77 -10.71
N ASP A 163 -33.47 12.34 -11.93
CA ASP A 163 -34.13 11.29 -12.71
C ASP A 163 -33.37 9.97 -12.69
N GLN A 164 -32.49 9.79 -11.70
CA GLN A 164 -31.73 8.57 -11.47
C GLN A 164 -31.99 8.03 -10.06
N PHE A 165 -31.68 6.76 -9.88
CA PHE A 165 -31.64 6.11 -8.57
C PHE A 165 -30.27 5.48 -8.34
N CYS A 166 -29.84 5.48 -7.09
CA CYS A 166 -28.57 4.93 -6.67
C CYS A 166 -28.66 3.41 -6.46
N VAL A 167 -27.63 2.69 -6.87
CA VAL A 167 -27.41 1.27 -6.57
C VAL A 167 -26.02 1.11 -5.99
N ASN A 168 -25.93 0.63 -4.75
CA ASN A 168 -24.64 0.40 -4.10
C ASN A 168 -23.94 -0.80 -4.75
N THR A 169 -22.64 -0.70 -4.96
CA THR A 169 -21.79 -1.74 -5.56
C THR A 169 -20.50 -1.88 -4.74
N GLU A 170 -19.78 -2.99 -4.89
CA GLU A 170 -18.56 -3.15 -4.09
C GLU A 170 -17.48 -2.11 -4.48
N GLY A 171 -17.15 -1.24 -3.53
CA GLY A 171 -16.20 -0.15 -3.63
C GLY A 171 -16.70 1.10 -4.34
N SER A 172 -17.99 1.18 -4.68
CA SER A 172 -18.57 2.33 -5.37
C SER A 172 -20.10 2.28 -5.42
N TYR A 173 -20.69 3.18 -6.20
CA TYR A 173 -22.11 3.16 -6.51
C TYR A 173 -22.35 3.44 -7.99
N GLU A 174 -23.49 2.97 -8.48
CA GLU A 174 -23.96 3.26 -9.83
C GLU A 174 -25.26 4.07 -9.76
N CYS A 175 -25.32 5.16 -10.53
CA CYS A 175 -26.56 5.87 -10.78
C CYS A 175 -27.22 5.29 -12.03
N ARG A 176 -28.44 4.79 -11.87
CA ARG A 176 -29.21 4.16 -12.95
C ARG A 176 -30.44 4.99 -13.24
N ASP A 177 -30.81 5.07 -14.51
CA ASP A 177 -31.93 5.90 -14.94
C ASP A 177 -33.27 5.33 -14.47
N CYS A 178 -34.18 6.23 -14.14
CA CYS A 178 -35.56 5.88 -13.88
C CYS A 178 -36.26 5.33 -15.13
N ALA A 179 -37.32 4.55 -14.93
CA ALA A 179 -38.17 4.17 -16.05
C ALA A 179 -38.76 5.43 -16.71
N LYS A 180 -38.91 5.42 -18.05
CA LYS A 180 -39.48 6.55 -18.83
C LYS A 180 -40.84 7.03 -18.31
N ALA A 181 -41.61 6.11 -17.71
CA ALA A 181 -42.90 6.37 -17.10
C ALA A 181 -42.82 7.21 -15.80
N CYS A 182 -41.63 7.50 -15.27
CA CYS A 182 -41.42 8.18 -13.99
C CYS A 182 -40.84 9.60 -14.14
N LEU A 183 -41.37 10.55 -13.38
CA LEU A 183 -40.69 11.81 -13.03
C LEU A 183 -39.93 11.60 -11.72
N GLY A 184 -38.74 11.00 -11.83
CA GLY A 184 -37.94 10.57 -10.69
C GLY A 184 -38.43 9.26 -10.06
N CYS A 185 -37.52 8.52 -9.46
CA CYS A 185 -37.78 7.19 -8.89
C CYS A 185 -36.91 6.94 -7.66
N MET A 186 -37.22 5.86 -6.95
CA MET A 186 -36.45 5.36 -5.79
C MET A 186 -35.81 4.01 -6.06
N GLY A 187 -35.87 3.54 -7.31
CA GLY A 187 -35.45 2.20 -7.69
C GLY A 187 -35.83 1.86 -9.11
N ALA A 188 -35.47 0.65 -9.52
CA ALA A 188 -35.71 0.19 -10.88
C ALA A 188 -37.21 -0.01 -11.21
N GLY A 189 -37.56 0.30 -12.46
CA GLY A 189 -38.85 -0.03 -13.06
C GLY A 189 -39.99 0.95 -12.78
N PRO A 190 -41.12 0.81 -13.49
CA PRO A 190 -42.26 1.73 -13.40
C PRO A 190 -43.02 1.63 -12.07
N GLY A 191 -42.72 0.63 -11.24
CA GLY A 191 -43.32 0.44 -9.90
C GLY A 191 -42.63 1.20 -8.77
N ARG A 192 -41.52 1.88 -9.07
CA ARG A 192 -40.69 2.59 -8.10
C ARG A 192 -40.64 4.10 -8.40
N CYS A 193 -41.61 4.60 -9.18
CA CYS A 193 -41.72 6.03 -9.50
C CYS A 193 -42.09 6.84 -8.25
N LYS A 194 -41.47 8.01 -8.09
CA LYS A 194 -41.94 9.03 -7.13
C LYS A 194 -43.24 9.67 -7.65
N LYS A 195 -43.32 9.88 -8.97
CA LYS A 195 -44.50 10.40 -9.68
C LYS A 195 -44.52 9.87 -11.12
N CYS A 196 -45.70 9.66 -11.71
CA CYS A 196 -45.81 9.28 -13.12
C CYS A 196 -45.52 10.47 -14.05
N SER A 197 -44.84 10.20 -15.15
CA SER A 197 -44.60 11.14 -16.26
C SER A 197 -45.89 11.51 -16.99
N PRO A 198 -45.96 12.69 -17.62
CA PRO A 198 -47.09 13.06 -18.45
C PRO A 198 -47.34 12.00 -19.53
N GLY A 199 -48.59 11.58 -19.68
CA GLY A 199 -49.00 10.52 -20.61
C GLY A 199 -49.02 9.10 -20.02
N TYR A 200 -48.53 8.91 -18.80
CA TYR A 200 -48.61 7.63 -18.07
C TYR A 200 -49.64 7.72 -16.93
N GLN A 201 -50.33 6.63 -16.66
CA GLN A 201 -51.34 6.53 -15.61
C GLN A 201 -50.88 5.58 -14.50
N GLN A 202 -51.23 5.92 -13.26
CA GLN A 202 -50.96 5.04 -12.13
C GLN A 202 -51.97 3.89 -12.14
N VAL A 203 -51.50 2.69 -12.45
CA VAL A 203 -52.26 1.45 -12.44
C VAL A 203 -51.72 0.58 -11.31
N GLY A 204 -52.41 0.59 -10.17
CA GLY A 204 -51.90 0.00 -8.93
C GLY A 204 -50.64 0.74 -8.47
N SER A 205 -49.54 0.00 -8.27
CA SER A 205 -48.25 0.58 -7.87
C SER A 205 -47.35 1.00 -9.05
N LYS A 206 -47.79 0.81 -10.30
CA LYS A 206 -46.98 1.06 -11.51
C LYS A 206 -47.50 2.25 -12.31
N CYS A 207 -46.60 3.01 -12.92
CA CYS A 207 -46.94 3.98 -13.97
C CYS A 207 -46.88 3.29 -15.34
N LEU A 208 -48.01 3.21 -16.05
CA LEU A 208 -48.15 2.54 -17.35
C LEU A 208 -48.74 3.45 -18.41
#